data_AF-A0A1C5QTP9-F1
#
_entry.id   AF-A0A1C5QTP9-F1
#
_cell.length_a   1.000
_cell.length_b   1.000
_cell.length_c   1.000
_cell.angle_alpha   90.00
_cell.angle_beta   90.00
_cell.angle_gamma   90.00
#
_symmetry.space_group_name_H-M   'P 1'
#
loop_
_entity.id
_entity.type
_entity.pdbx_description
1 polymer ?
#
loop_
_entity_poly.entity_id
_entity_poly.type
_entity_poly.pdbx_seq_one_letter_code
_entity_poly.pdbx_strand_id
1 'polypeptide(L)' 'MPWELDSDRPIYAQIVDRLKHEIVSGFYPPGSRLPSVRDLAAQASVNPNTM' A
#
# COMPACT_ATOMS: atom_id res chain seq x y z
N MET A 1 -5.49 -8.96 6.25
CA MET A 1 -4.76 -8.64 7.50
C MET A 1 -4.23 -7.23 7.37
N PRO A 2 -4.25 -6.44 8.46
CA PRO A 2 -3.63 -5.11 8.45
C PRO A 2 -2.16 -5.23 8.05
N TRP A 3 -1.64 -4.23 7.36
CA TRP A 3 -0.24 -4.24 6.94
C TRP A 3 0.66 -4.15 8.18
N GLU A 4 1.67 -5.01 8.25
CA GLU A 4 2.72 -4.89 9.27
C GLU A 4 3.63 -3.73 8.85
N LEU A 5 3.49 -2.61 9.56
CA LEU A 5 4.22 -1.38 9.30
C LEU A 5 5.10 -1.04 10.51
N ASP A 6 6.37 -0.79 10.24
CA ASP A 6 7.35 -0.43 11.26
C ASP A 6 7.33 1.08 11.53
N SER A 7 7.55 1.53 12.76
CA SER A 7 7.69 2.97 13.06
C SER A 7 9.12 3.49 12.84
N ASP A 8 10.11 2.59 12.68
CA ASP A 8 11.52 2.95 12.53
C ASP A 8 11.87 3.50 11.13
N ARG A 9 10.95 3.35 10.16
CA ARG A 9 11.09 3.92 8.81
C ARG A 9 9.79 4.61 8.37
N PRO A 10 9.86 5.65 7.52
CA PRO A 10 8.67 6.38 7.09
C PRO A 10 7.60 5.47 6.50
N ILE A 11 6.37 5.56 7.01
CA ILE A 11 5.25 4.69 6.65
C ILE A 11 4.99 4.70 5.13
N TYR A 12 5.00 5.88 4.50
CA TYR A 12 4.78 6.01 3.05
C TYR A 12 5.79 5.21 2.21
N ALA A 13 7.04 5.11 2.65
CA ALA A 13 8.07 4.37 1.92
C ALA A 13 7.77 2.86 1.94
N GLN A 14 7.26 2.35 3.06
CA GLN A 14 6.86 0.95 3.21
C GLN A 14 5.67 0.60 2.32
N ILE A 15 4.69 1.51 2.25
CA ILE A 15 3.51 1.40 1.40
C ILE A 15 3.96 1.33 -0.08
N VAL A 16 4.87 2.22 -0.49
CA VAL A 16 5.43 2.23 -1.85
C VAL A 16 6.16 0.93 -2.17
N ASP A 17 7.01 0.44 -1.28
CA ASP A 17 7.75 -0.82 -1.48
C ASP A 17 6.78 -2.00 -1.67
N ARG A 18 5.73 -2.07 -0.84
CA ARG A 18 4.72 -3.11 -0.93
C ARG A 18 3.95 -3.05 -2.25
N LEU A 19 3.45 -1.87 -2.63
CA LEU A 19 2.71 -1.71 -3.89
C LEU A 19 3.56 -2.07 -5.10
N LYS A 20 4.85 -1.68 -5.10
CA LYS A 20 5.79 -2.11 -6.15
C LYS A 20 5.91 -3.63 -6.21
N HIS A 21 6.02 -4.29 -5.07
CA HIS A 21 6.11 -5.76 -5.02
C HIS A 21 4.83 -6.41 -5.57
N GLU A 22 3.66 -5.91 -5.19
CA GLU A 22 2.36 -6.42 -5.68
C GLU A 22 2.22 -6.23 -7.19
N ILE A 23 2.64 -5.08 -7.74
CA ILE A 23 2.64 -4.84 -9.19
C ILE A 23 3.60 -5.81 -9.91
N VAL A 24 4.84 -5.95 -9.43
CA VAL A 24 5.86 -6.82 -10.06
C VAL A 24 5.46 -8.30 -9.98
N SER A 25 4.79 -8.71 -8.90
CA SER A 25 4.27 -10.07 -8.74
C SER A 25 3.08 -10.40 -9.67
N GLY A 26 2.50 -9.38 -10.31
CA GLY A 26 1.29 -9.51 -11.14
C GLY A 26 -0.03 -9.50 -10.35
N PHE A 27 0.01 -9.26 -9.04
CA PHE A 27 -1.20 -9.08 -8.23
C PHE A 27 -2.05 -7.90 -8.72
N TYR A 28 -1.38 -6.82 -9.14
CA TYR A 28 -1.99 -5.74 -9.91
C TYR A 28 -1.47 -5.78 -11.36
N PRO A 29 -2.19 -6.44 -12.28
CA PRO A 29 -1.79 -6.51 -13.69
C PRO A 29 -1.71 -5.13 -14.34
N PRO A 30 -0.87 -4.95 -15.38
CA PRO A 30 -0.87 -3.73 -16.18
C PRO A 30 -2.27 -3.38 -16.69
N GLY A 31 -2.67 -2.12 -16.52
CA GLY A 31 -4.00 -1.62 -16.89
C GLY A 31 -5.12 -1.97 -15.91
N SER A 32 -4.86 -2.74 -14.84
CA SER A 32 -5.82 -2.94 -13.77
C SER A 32 -5.99 -1.67 -12.93
N ARG A 33 -7.18 -1.51 -12.36
CA ARG A 33 -7.47 -0.42 -11.45
C ARG A 33 -6.92 -0.74 -10.07
N LEU A 34 -6.10 0.17 -9.53
CA LEU A 34 -5.70 0.14 -8.12
C LEU A 34 -6.87 0.55 -7.21
N PRO A 35 -6.93 0.06 -5.96
CA PRO A 35 -7.92 0.53 -5.00
C PRO A 35 -7.74 2.03 -4.73
N SER A 36 -8.78 2.69 -4.22
CA SER A 36 -8.66 4.11 -3.91
C SER A 36 -7.72 4.34 -2.73
N VAL A 37 -7.23 5.57 -2.57
CA VAL A 37 -6.42 5.98 -1.41
C VAL A 37 -7.13 5.62 -0.09
N ARG A 38 -8.46 5.80 -0.02
CA ARG A 38 -9.25 5.47 1.17
C ARG A 38 -9.33 3.97 1.43
N ASP A 39 -9.48 3.17 0.37
CA ASP A 39 -9.55 1.71 0.49
C ASP A 39 -8.19 1.16 0.93
N LEU A 40 -7.09 1.65 0.35
CA LEU A 40 -5.75 1.27 0.74
C LEU A 40 -5.43 1.72 2.17
N ALA A 41 -5.83 2.93 2.56
CA ALA A 41 -5.66 3.42 3.93
C ALA A 41 -6.38 2.54 4.94
N ALA A 42 -7.61 2.11 4.64
CA ALA A 42 -8.37 1.20 5.48
C ALA A 42 -7.72 -0.19 5.57
N GLN A 43 -7.22 -0.73 4.44
CA GLN A 43 -6.51 -2.01 4.40
C GLN A 43 -5.20 -1.98 5.20
N ALA A 44 -4.44 -0.89 5.07
CA ALA A 44 -3.19 -0.66 5.76
C ALA A 44 -3.36 -0.20 7.22
N SER A 45 -4.59 0.17 7.62
CA SER A 45 -4.89 0.80 8.91
C SER A 45 -4.06 2.07 9.19
N VAL A 46 -3.88 2.91 8.16
CA VAL A 46 -3.12 4.17 8.23
C VAL A 46 -4.00 5.38 7.96
N ASN A 47 -3.50 6.58 8.29
CA ASN A 47 -4.16 7.83 7.95
C ASN A 47 -4.19 8.01 6.40
N PRO A 48 -5.34 8.36 5.78
CA PRO A 48 -5.44 8.58 4.34
C PRO A 48 -4.48 9.64 3.77
N ASN A 49 -4.02 10.60 4.58
CA ASN A 49 -3.03 11.60 4.16
C ASN A 49 -1.59 11.04 4.14
N THR A 50 -1.38 9.85 4.71
CA THR A 50 -0.08 9.13 4.75
C THR A 50 0.01 8.05 3.67
N MET A 51 -1.13 7.64 3.11
CA MET A 51 -1.21 6.76 1.93
C MET A 51 -0.68 7.42 0.67
#